data_AF-A0A101XEW5-F1
#
_entry.id   AF-A0A101XEW5-F1
#
_cell.length_a   1.000
_cell.length_b   1.000
_cell.length_c   1.000
_cell.angle_alpha   90.00
_cell.angle_beta   90.00
_cell.angle_gamma   90.00
#
_symmetry.space_group_name_H-M   'P 1'
#
loop_
_entity.id
_entity.type
_entity.pdbx_description
1 polymer ?
#
loop_
_entity_poly.entity_id
_entity_poly.type
_entity_poly.pdbx_seq_one_letter_code
_entity_poly.pdbx_strand_id
1 'polypeptide(L)'
;WRSSRFNIYRVVYHFMDINEIKQRLELALRPAEPPTLEEVLKQVSTRGVLRGPMDWIFPAWRLYVDYVVKEIVGGFKLSAEEEDQLKDFGWRLNTLLEQAERQAKAKLTSIYRVIMEDTYKLEGNKLYAPDGTWIYMGATLRLKIHGVSVSARFPDVLKLPRNRLDLLQLGWRASDEGEMFGRPFMGTAQPWQVFAWAAARCGELYTLIASVTLTHEGMSINVYIRARSWRQRWSKDEAISLVAGYLRRGEWAPLFTAWLGDGKARWKNILRGKYMLSIATKEPWRLGLVASTYEAIVATGKEAFAKLKESAGVYGELLDLLGAHKWIYIKLATDDGLRVAYKLMKEKKKKPHKTKSVSTTHKRLSKRVSAKPMEAHAYVRNVREAHTEADKLGVVAVAGLIMHLRLVSGRGGSLLAEHYTRDVGKAQEVTDKLKATGLRPNIVRSNANYVVYIATTDLLKLAEQDETIRKAIALYLAEKAKNGTPRQREIAEKILKRHSFFKP
;
A
#
# COMPACT_ATOMS: atom_id res chain seq x y z
N TRP A 1 -25.42 42.91 7.70
CA TRP A 1 -26.51 42.37 6.87
C TRP A 1 -25.93 41.95 5.52
N ARG A 2 -26.19 40.69 5.11
CA ARG A 2 -25.74 39.98 3.88
C ARG A 2 -24.22 39.74 3.78
N SER A 3 -23.66 38.57 3.48
CA SER A 3 -24.15 37.19 3.29
C SER A 3 -22.91 36.28 3.29
N SER A 4 -22.46 35.82 4.46
CA SER A 4 -21.41 34.80 4.58
C SER A 4 -22.00 33.43 4.24
N ARG A 5 -21.89 32.98 2.98
CA ARG A 5 -22.18 31.58 2.63
C ARG A 5 -21.05 30.71 3.18
N PHE A 6 -21.27 30.17 4.37
CA PHE A 6 -20.54 29.03 4.90
C PHE A 6 -20.64 27.88 3.88
N ASN A 7 -19.54 27.64 3.18
CA ASN A 7 -19.38 26.45 2.36
C ASN A 7 -19.04 25.30 3.32
N ILE A 8 -20.07 24.70 3.91
CA ILE A 8 -19.94 23.49 4.71
C ILE A 8 -19.58 22.37 3.73
N TYR A 9 -18.28 22.13 3.56
CA TYR A 9 -17.79 20.90 2.98
C TYR A 9 -18.25 19.76 3.89
N ARG A 10 -19.37 19.12 3.52
CA ARG A 10 -19.77 17.85 4.09
C ARG A 10 -18.76 16.82 3.58
N VAL A 11 -17.63 16.71 4.28
CA VAL A 11 -16.69 15.60 4.12
C VAL A 11 -17.47 14.35 4.45
N VAL A 12 -17.89 13.61 3.43
CA VAL A 12 -18.41 12.26 3.60
C VAL A 12 -17.22 11.44 4.07
N TYR A 13 -17.05 11.31 5.39
CA TYR A 13 -16.18 10.30 5.94
C TYR A 13 -16.74 8.96 5.48
N HIS A 14 -16.03 8.28 4.59
CA HIS A 14 -16.21 6.85 4.42
C HIS A 14 -15.86 6.24 5.78
N PHE A 15 -16.86 6.02 6.62
CA PHE A 15 -16.73 5.22 7.82
C PHE A 15 -16.34 3.82 7.36
N MET A 16 -15.15 3.40 7.77
CA MET A 16 -14.65 2.06 7.50
C MET A 16 -15.47 1.08 8.36
N ASP A 17 -15.98 0.03 7.72
CA ASP A 17 -16.83 -0.97 8.38
C ASP A 17 -16.05 -1.65 9.52
N ILE A 18 -16.70 -1.86 10.67
CA ILE A 18 -16.16 -2.62 11.81
C ILE A 18 -15.66 -4.00 11.36
N ASN A 19 -16.32 -4.62 10.38
CA ASN A 19 -15.85 -5.89 9.80
C ASN A 19 -14.48 -5.77 9.13
N GLU A 20 -14.22 -4.65 8.43
CA GLU A 20 -12.92 -4.40 7.82
C GLU A 20 -11.83 -4.18 8.89
N ILE A 21 -12.18 -3.53 9.99
CA ILE A 21 -11.27 -3.33 11.13
C ILE A 21 -10.92 -4.66 11.77
N LYS A 22 -11.93 -5.49 12.02
CA LYS A 22 -11.77 -6.85 12.54
C LYS A 22 -10.85 -7.68 11.65
N GLN A 23 -11.08 -7.72 10.34
CA GLN A 23 -10.21 -8.45 9.40
C GLN A 23 -8.76 -7.97 9.45
N ARG A 24 -8.53 -6.65 9.52
CA ARG A 24 -7.17 -6.09 9.59
C ARG A 24 -6.51 -6.36 10.94
N LEU A 25 -7.27 -6.43 12.04
CA LEU A 25 -6.79 -6.83 13.35
C LEU A 25 -6.42 -8.31 13.40
N GLU A 26 -7.24 -9.20 12.81
CA GLU A 26 -6.94 -10.63 12.70
C GLU A 26 -5.63 -10.86 11.91
N LEU A 27 -5.42 -10.13 10.81
CA LEU A 27 -4.16 -10.17 10.07
C LEU A 27 -2.96 -9.62 10.84
N ALA A 28 -3.19 -8.67 11.74
CA ALA A 28 -2.17 -8.06 12.58
C ALA A 28 -1.80 -8.94 13.78
N LEU A 29 -2.76 -9.65 14.36
CA LEU A 29 -2.61 -10.47 15.56
C LEU A 29 -2.37 -11.95 15.28
N ARG A 30 -2.47 -12.40 14.01
CA ARG A 30 -2.15 -13.79 13.67
C ARG A 30 -0.72 -14.14 14.10
N PRO A 31 -0.49 -15.32 14.69
CA PRO A 31 0.85 -15.82 14.96
C PRO A 31 1.66 -15.90 13.66
N ALA A 32 2.96 -15.66 13.77
CA ALA A 32 3.90 -15.83 12.68
C ALA A 32 5.23 -16.36 13.19
N GLU A 33 5.90 -17.12 12.33
CA GLU A 33 7.28 -17.53 12.58
C GLU A 33 8.21 -16.32 12.58
N PRO A 34 9.35 -16.37 13.30
CA PRO A 34 10.34 -15.30 13.27
C PRO A 34 10.80 -14.99 11.84
N PRO A 35 11.00 -13.70 11.51
CA PRO A 35 11.48 -13.31 10.19
C PRO A 35 12.89 -13.80 9.91
N THR A 36 13.14 -14.21 8.67
CA THR A 36 14.51 -14.37 8.16
C THR A 36 15.02 -13.09 7.53
N LEU A 37 16.35 -12.88 7.54
CA LEU A 37 16.95 -11.68 6.93
C LEU A 37 16.61 -11.58 5.44
N GLU A 38 16.61 -12.70 4.71
CA GLU A 38 16.28 -12.74 3.29
C GLU A 38 14.85 -12.23 3.03
N GLU A 39 13.87 -12.63 3.84
CA GLU A 39 12.49 -12.17 3.71
C GLU A 39 12.35 -10.67 3.96
N VAL A 40 13.04 -10.16 4.99
CA VAL A 40 13.06 -8.75 5.34
C VAL A 40 13.65 -7.92 4.20
N LEU A 41 14.86 -8.27 3.74
CA LEU A 41 15.53 -7.57 2.64
C LEU A 41 14.74 -7.66 1.33
N LYS A 42 14.07 -8.77 1.08
CA LYS A 42 13.16 -8.92 -0.06
C LYS A 42 11.96 -8.00 0.04
N GLN A 43 11.33 -7.83 1.21
CA GLN A 43 10.24 -6.87 1.37
C GLN A 43 10.73 -5.43 1.17
N VAL A 44 11.85 -5.06 1.81
CA VAL A 44 12.44 -3.71 1.67
C VAL A 44 12.81 -3.40 0.23
N SER A 45 13.47 -4.31 -0.48
CA SER A 45 13.90 -4.12 -1.88
C SER A 45 12.76 -4.13 -2.90
N THR A 46 11.61 -4.74 -2.59
CA THR A 46 10.48 -4.82 -3.52
C THR A 46 9.40 -3.78 -3.27
N ARG A 47 9.19 -3.39 -2.01
CA ARG A 47 8.07 -2.54 -1.56
C ARG A 47 8.53 -1.30 -0.82
N GLY A 48 9.77 -1.27 -0.31
CA GLY A 48 10.28 -0.20 0.55
C GLY A 48 9.80 -0.23 1.99
N VAL A 49 8.63 -0.82 2.23
CA VAL A 49 7.96 -0.90 3.53
C VAL A 49 7.93 -2.36 3.99
N LEU A 50 8.17 -2.57 5.28
CA LEU A 50 7.91 -3.87 5.92
C LEU A 50 6.44 -3.95 6.34
N ARG A 51 5.79 -5.07 6.01
CA ARG A 51 4.43 -5.38 6.46
C ARG A 51 4.32 -6.82 6.91
N GLY A 52 3.60 -7.02 8.00
CA GLY A 52 3.31 -8.34 8.53
C GLY A 52 2.57 -8.28 9.86
N PRO A 53 2.17 -9.44 10.40
CA PRO A 53 1.65 -9.53 11.76
C PRO A 53 2.65 -9.00 12.78
N MET A 54 2.14 -8.65 13.96
CA MET A 54 2.87 -8.05 15.07
C MET A 54 4.13 -8.83 15.45
N ASP A 55 3.97 -10.14 15.65
CA ASP A 55 5.06 -11.03 16.08
C ASP A 55 6.14 -11.20 14.98
N TRP A 56 5.88 -10.77 13.76
CA TRP A 56 6.85 -10.76 12.65
C TRP A 56 7.44 -9.36 12.43
N ILE A 57 6.62 -8.31 12.45
CA ILE A 57 7.01 -6.97 11.98
C ILE A 57 8.03 -6.28 12.90
N PHE A 58 7.88 -6.39 14.22
CA PHE A 58 8.84 -5.79 15.16
C PHE A 58 10.21 -6.48 15.10
N PRO A 59 10.29 -7.83 15.16
CA PRO A 59 11.54 -8.53 14.90
C PRO A 59 12.14 -8.23 13.52
N ALA A 60 11.31 -8.09 12.48
CA ALA A 60 11.79 -7.81 11.13
C ALA A 60 12.46 -6.43 11.03
N TRP A 61 11.91 -5.43 11.71
CA TRP A 61 12.52 -4.11 11.81
C TRP A 61 13.85 -4.16 12.57
N ARG A 62 13.92 -4.86 13.71
CA ARG A 62 15.18 -5.00 14.46
C ARG A 62 16.27 -5.70 13.64
N LEU A 63 15.90 -6.81 12.99
CA LEU A 63 16.81 -7.56 12.10
C LEU A 63 17.33 -6.70 10.94
N TYR A 64 16.48 -5.83 10.38
CA TYR A 64 16.91 -4.88 9.36
C TYR A 64 17.87 -3.82 9.91
N VAL A 65 17.61 -3.29 11.11
CA VAL A 65 18.49 -2.30 11.77
C VAL A 65 19.87 -2.89 12.02
N ASP A 66 19.94 -4.09 12.58
CA ASP A 66 21.20 -4.78 12.87
C ASP A 66 22.00 -5.05 11.59
N TYR A 67 21.31 -5.50 10.54
CA TYR A 67 21.90 -5.68 9.22
C TYR A 67 22.49 -4.37 8.69
N VAL A 68 21.69 -3.29 8.65
CA VAL A 68 22.15 -2.01 8.08
C VAL A 68 23.33 -1.43 8.84
N VAL A 69 23.30 -1.46 10.17
CA VAL A 69 24.43 -0.98 10.99
C VAL A 69 25.68 -1.76 10.65
N LYS A 70 25.61 -3.09 10.61
CA LYS A 70 26.73 -3.95 10.24
C LYS A 70 27.26 -3.64 8.84
N GLU A 71 26.38 -3.51 7.85
CA GLU A 71 26.78 -3.25 6.46
C GLU A 71 27.42 -1.87 6.30
N ILE A 72 26.91 -0.84 6.98
CA ILE A 72 27.51 0.49 6.91
C ILE A 72 28.90 0.48 7.57
N VAL A 73 29.07 -0.18 8.71
CA VAL A 73 30.38 -0.34 9.36
C VAL A 73 31.37 -1.06 8.45
N GLY A 74 30.92 -2.10 7.73
CA GLY A 74 31.77 -2.83 6.79
C GLY A 74 32.01 -2.14 5.45
N GLY A 75 31.10 -1.25 5.03
CA GLY A 75 31.11 -0.62 3.70
C GLY A 75 31.67 0.80 3.65
N PHE A 76 31.70 1.51 4.78
CA PHE A 76 32.13 2.91 4.87
C PHE A 76 33.35 3.07 5.78
N LYS A 77 34.22 4.01 5.43
CA LYS A 77 35.38 4.38 6.26
C LYS A 77 34.93 5.28 7.42
N LEU A 78 34.68 4.66 8.57
CA LEU A 78 34.31 5.34 9.82
C LEU A 78 35.52 5.42 10.76
N SER A 79 35.59 6.47 11.57
CA SER A 79 36.46 6.45 12.75
C SER A 79 35.88 5.54 13.84
N ALA A 80 36.69 5.18 14.84
CA ALA A 80 36.20 4.39 15.99
C ALA A 80 35.00 5.08 16.69
N GLU A 81 35.07 6.40 16.87
CA GLU A 81 33.98 7.17 17.47
C GLU A 81 32.70 7.13 16.61
N GLU A 82 32.84 7.21 15.29
CA GLU A 82 31.69 7.17 14.38
C GLU A 82 31.05 5.79 14.30
N GLU A 83 31.86 4.74 14.33
CA GLU A 83 31.39 3.36 14.44
C GLU A 83 30.60 3.15 15.73
N ASP A 84 31.13 3.63 16.87
CA ASP A 84 30.45 3.55 18.16
C ASP A 84 29.14 4.34 18.17
N GLN A 85 29.13 5.55 17.59
CA GLN A 85 27.90 6.35 17.42
C GLN A 85 26.85 5.60 16.60
N LEU A 86 27.24 4.95 15.50
CA LEU A 86 26.31 4.20 14.65
C LEU A 86 25.75 2.96 15.36
N LYS A 87 26.60 2.23 16.10
CA LYS A 87 26.18 1.08 16.91
C LYS A 87 25.22 1.49 18.02
N ASP A 88 25.52 2.56 18.75
CA ASP A 88 24.63 3.13 19.78
C ASP A 88 23.29 3.57 19.16
N PHE A 89 23.30 4.23 18.00
CA PHE A 89 22.08 4.59 17.28
C PHE A 89 21.21 3.37 16.96
N GLY A 90 21.82 2.31 16.41
CA GLY A 90 21.12 1.06 16.10
C GLY A 90 20.53 0.38 17.34
N TRP A 91 21.34 0.24 18.38
CA TRP A 91 20.92 -0.34 19.65
C TRP A 91 19.74 0.42 20.29
N ARG A 92 19.80 1.75 20.30
CA ARG A 92 18.70 2.61 20.79
C ARG A 92 17.43 2.45 19.96
N LEU A 93 17.54 2.35 18.63
CA LEU A 93 16.40 2.14 17.76
C LEU A 93 15.74 0.77 18.01
N ASN A 94 16.53 -0.29 18.19
CA ASN A 94 16.01 -1.61 18.59
C ASN A 94 15.29 -1.58 19.93
N THR A 95 15.86 -0.88 20.90
CA THR A 95 15.25 -0.69 22.23
C THR A 95 13.90 0.01 22.13
N LEU A 96 13.78 1.05 21.28
CA LEU A 96 12.50 1.69 21.01
C LEU A 96 11.49 0.75 20.34
N LEU A 97 11.93 -0.10 19.41
CA LEU A 97 11.07 -1.08 18.76
C LEU A 97 10.52 -2.11 19.76
N GLU A 98 11.32 -2.57 20.72
CA GLU A 98 10.87 -3.46 21.82
C GLU A 98 9.83 -2.79 22.73
N GLN A 99 10.06 -1.54 23.12
CA GLN A 99 9.10 -0.80 23.95
C GLN A 99 7.78 -0.57 23.20
N ALA A 100 7.86 -0.21 21.93
CA ALA A 100 6.71 -0.02 21.07
C ALA A 100 5.95 -1.32 20.81
N GLU A 101 6.64 -2.46 20.70
CA GLU A 101 6.05 -3.79 20.53
C GLU A 101 5.13 -4.13 21.71
N ARG A 102 5.62 -3.98 22.94
CA ARG A 102 4.83 -4.23 24.17
C ARG A 102 3.57 -3.38 24.21
N GLN A 103 3.70 -2.08 23.90
CA GLN A 103 2.57 -1.17 23.93
C GLN A 103 1.58 -1.44 22.78
N ALA A 104 2.08 -1.76 21.59
CA ALA A 104 1.23 -2.11 20.46
C ALA A 104 0.45 -3.40 20.75
N LYS A 105 1.09 -4.42 21.33
CA LYS A 105 0.46 -5.70 21.69
C LYS A 105 -0.70 -5.50 22.66
N ALA A 106 -0.44 -4.82 23.77
CA ALA A 106 -1.48 -4.54 24.77
C ALA A 106 -2.68 -3.81 24.16
N LYS A 107 -2.42 -2.76 23.37
CA LYS A 107 -3.47 -1.94 22.77
C LYS A 107 -4.25 -2.65 21.67
N LEU A 108 -3.60 -3.41 20.78
CA LEU A 108 -4.31 -4.16 19.74
C LEU A 108 -5.16 -5.28 20.32
N THR A 109 -4.66 -6.00 21.32
CA THR A 109 -5.44 -7.03 22.03
C THR A 109 -6.65 -6.41 22.72
N SER A 110 -6.49 -5.25 23.37
CA SER A 110 -7.61 -4.53 24.00
C SER A 110 -8.68 -4.16 22.98
N ILE A 111 -8.28 -3.54 21.85
CA ILE A 111 -9.20 -3.16 20.77
C ILE A 111 -9.88 -4.39 20.14
N TYR A 112 -9.13 -5.47 19.91
CA TYR A 112 -9.69 -6.71 19.33
C TYR A 112 -10.73 -7.33 20.26
N ARG A 113 -10.45 -7.42 21.56
CA ARG A 113 -11.37 -7.95 22.56
C ARG A 113 -12.69 -7.17 22.58
N VAL A 114 -12.65 -5.85 22.66
CA VAL A 114 -13.88 -5.04 22.73
C VAL A 114 -14.72 -5.12 21.45
N ILE A 115 -14.08 -5.33 20.29
CA ILE A 115 -14.80 -5.58 19.03
C ILE A 115 -15.48 -6.95 19.06
N MET A 116 -14.84 -7.97 19.63
CA MET A 116 -15.41 -9.31 19.74
C MET A 116 -16.58 -9.38 20.74
N GLU A 117 -16.53 -8.56 21.78
CA GLU A 117 -17.55 -8.47 22.83
C GLU A 117 -18.65 -7.43 22.53
N ASP A 118 -18.50 -6.65 21.44
CA ASP A 118 -19.38 -5.52 21.07
C ASP A 118 -19.50 -4.45 22.19
N THR A 119 -18.41 -4.24 22.95
CA THR A 119 -18.35 -3.32 24.10
C THR A 119 -17.59 -2.02 23.80
N TYR A 120 -17.30 -1.74 22.53
CA TYR A 120 -16.56 -0.55 22.11
C TYR A 120 -17.45 0.70 22.00
N LYS A 121 -16.84 1.87 22.12
CA LYS A 121 -17.50 3.16 21.88
C LYS A 121 -16.95 3.81 20.60
N LEU A 122 -17.85 4.28 19.74
CA LEU A 122 -17.49 5.06 18.56
C LEU A 122 -17.71 6.55 18.82
N GLU A 123 -16.66 7.35 18.61
CA GLU A 123 -16.77 8.82 18.63
C GLU A 123 -16.01 9.43 17.46
N GLY A 124 -16.75 10.03 16.52
CA GLY A 124 -16.19 10.51 15.27
C GLY A 124 -15.41 9.40 14.55
N ASN A 125 -14.16 9.67 14.18
CA ASN A 125 -13.30 8.70 13.48
C ASN A 125 -12.43 7.89 14.44
N LYS A 126 -12.92 7.53 15.61
CA LYS A 126 -12.18 6.75 16.60
C LYS A 126 -13.06 5.67 17.21
N LEU A 127 -12.45 4.52 17.41
CA LEU A 127 -13.01 3.43 18.20
C LEU A 127 -12.24 3.34 19.51
N TYR A 128 -12.99 3.35 20.62
CA TYR A 128 -12.47 3.33 21.98
C TYR A 128 -12.80 2.02 22.68
N ALA A 129 -11.82 1.53 23.42
CA ALA A 129 -12.00 0.52 24.46
C ALA A 129 -12.28 1.19 25.82
N PRO A 130 -12.93 0.51 26.78
CA PRO A 130 -13.21 1.05 28.11
C PRO A 130 -11.97 1.46 28.91
N ASP A 131 -10.81 0.87 28.61
CA ASP A 131 -9.51 1.22 29.23
C ASP A 131 -8.90 2.53 28.70
N GLY A 132 -9.61 3.25 27.84
CA GLY A 132 -9.16 4.49 27.21
C GLY A 132 -8.27 4.29 25.98
N THR A 133 -7.93 3.04 25.62
CA THR A 133 -7.24 2.74 24.35
C THR A 133 -8.16 3.08 23.19
N TRP A 134 -7.60 3.67 22.14
CA TRP A 134 -8.37 3.96 20.94
C TRP A 134 -7.56 3.80 19.67
N ILE A 135 -8.26 3.49 18.58
CA ILE A 135 -7.72 3.41 17.23
C ILE A 135 -8.41 4.43 16.32
N TYR A 136 -7.62 5.12 15.50
CA TYR A 136 -8.14 6.04 14.50
C TYR A 136 -8.67 5.27 13.29
N MET A 137 -9.87 5.65 12.82
CA MET A 137 -10.62 5.04 11.73
C MET A 137 -10.84 6.01 10.56
N GLY A 138 -9.77 6.60 10.03
CA GLY A 138 -9.84 7.41 8.82
C GLY A 138 -9.48 6.59 7.57
N ALA A 139 -8.88 7.25 6.58
CA ALA A 139 -8.33 6.57 5.39
C ALA A 139 -7.27 5.51 5.74
N THR A 140 -6.71 5.55 6.95
CA THR A 140 -5.84 4.51 7.50
C THR A 140 -6.27 4.18 8.92
N LEU A 141 -6.18 2.90 9.29
CA LEU A 141 -6.34 2.43 10.67
C LEU A 141 -5.06 2.66 11.44
N ARG A 142 -5.05 3.61 12.37
CA ARG A 142 -3.81 4.02 13.04
C ARG A 142 -3.95 3.96 14.55
N LEU A 143 -3.07 3.20 15.18
CA LEU A 143 -2.92 3.11 16.62
C LEU A 143 -1.70 3.91 17.05
N LYS A 144 -1.88 4.89 17.95
CA LYS A 144 -0.77 5.72 18.46
C LYS A 144 0.08 4.99 19.49
N ILE A 145 1.38 5.20 19.40
CA ILE A 145 2.35 4.80 20.41
C ILE A 145 2.77 6.05 21.20
N HIS A 146 2.80 5.97 22.52
CA HIS A 146 3.05 7.09 23.43
C HIS A 146 4.34 6.88 24.20
N GLY A 147 5.16 7.93 24.28
CA GLY A 147 6.34 7.98 25.16
C GLY A 147 7.55 7.16 24.69
N VAL A 148 7.50 6.52 23.52
CA VAL A 148 8.58 5.66 23.03
C VAL A 148 9.53 6.45 22.13
N SER A 149 10.46 7.19 22.74
CA SER A 149 11.41 8.05 22.02
C SER A 149 12.79 8.13 22.66
N VAL A 150 13.81 8.41 21.86
CA VAL A 150 15.20 8.56 22.30
C VAL A 150 15.94 9.59 21.43
N SER A 151 16.99 10.20 21.95
CA SER A 151 17.95 10.94 21.14
C SER A 151 19.24 10.13 21.01
N ALA A 152 19.79 10.11 19.80
CA ALA A 152 21.01 9.38 19.48
C ALA A 152 21.77 10.13 18.38
N ARG A 153 23.10 9.99 18.34
CA ARG A 153 23.91 10.62 17.29
C ARG A 153 24.08 9.66 16.12
N PHE A 154 23.82 10.15 14.91
CA PHE A 154 24.12 9.45 13.66
C PHE A 154 25.38 10.06 13.03
N PRO A 155 26.44 9.28 12.73
CA PRO A 155 27.69 9.84 12.24
C PRO A 155 27.57 10.37 10.80
N ASP A 156 28.55 11.19 10.38
CA ASP A 156 28.66 11.61 8.99
C ASP A 156 29.26 10.48 8.13
N VAL A 157 28.42 9.51 7.77
CA VAL A 157 28.81 8.35 6.98
C VAL A 157 29.21 8.70 5.55
N LEU A 158 28.66 9.79 4.99
CA LEU A 158 28.82 10.12 3.58
C LEU A 158 30.09 10.90 3.28
N LYS A 159 30.65 11.61 4.29
CA LYS A 159 31.86 12.43 4.16
C LYS A 159 31.80 13.42 2.99
N LEU A 160 30.59 13.91 2.69
CA LEU A 160 30.37 14.77 1.53
C LEU A 160 30.73 16.23 1.87
N PRO A 161 31.33 16.96 0.92
CA PRO A 161 31.47 18.40 1.03
C PRO A 161 30.13 19.10 1.29
N ARG A 162 30.17 20.21 2.04
CA ARG A 162 28.98 20.95 2.49
C ARG A 162 28.01 21.30 1.38
N ASN A 163 28.52 21.78 0.25
CA ASN A 163 27.73 22.14 -0.93
C ASN A 163 27.00 20.93 -1.53
N ARG A 164 27.61 19.74 -1.52
CA ARG A 164 26.98 18.53 -2.04
C ARG A 164 25.91 18.00 -1.08
N LEU A 165 26.19 18.03 0.22
CA LEU A 165 25.21 17.66 1.25
C LEU A 165 23.97 18.58 1.20
N ASP A 166 24.17 19.88 0.99
CA ASP A 166 23.08 20.85 0.85
C ASP A 166 22.12 20.51 -0.30
N LEU A 167 22.63 20.04 -1.45
CA LEU A 167 21.81 19.62 -2.58
C LEU A 167 20.94 18.40 -2.24
N LEU A 168 21.49 17.42 -1.52
CA LEU A 168 20.73 16.25 -1.08
C LEU A 168 19.65 16.65 -0.05
N GLN A 169 19.99 17.52 0.90
CA GLN A 169 19.07 18.05 1.91
C GLN A 169 17.92 18.84 1.26
N LEU A 170 18.21 19.64 0.23
CA LEU A 170 17.23 20.41 -0.51
C LEU A 170 16.16 19.51 -1.15
N GLY A 171 16.55 18.39 -1.76
CA GLY A 171 15.59 17.46 -2.35
C GLY A 171 14.73 16.71 -1.33
N TRP A 172 15.30 16.32 -0.18
CA TRP A 172 14.50 15.81 0.94
C TRP A 172 13.49 16.85 1.40
N ARG A 173 13.92 18.11 1.56
CA ARG A 173 13.03 19.22 1.90
C ARG A 173 11.91 19.42 0.89
N ALA A 174 12.17 19.25 -0.40
CA ALA A 174 11.13 19.33 -1.43
C ALA A 174 10.12 18.17 -1.41
N SER A 175 10.37 17.08 -0.65
CA SER A 175 9.58 15.83 -0.73
C SER A 175 8.96 15.35 0.60
N ASP A 176 9.51 14.33 1.26
CA ASP A 176 8.94 13.75 2.49
C ASP A 176 9.31 14.57 3.75
N GLU A 177 10.34 15.42 3.69
CA GLU A 177 10.82 16.16 4.87
C GLU A 177 9.89 17.33 5.23
N GLY A 178 9.42 17.30 6.46
CA GLY A 178 8.65 18.35 7.10
C GLY A 178 9.52 19.29 7.94
N GLU A 179 8.85 20.23 8.59
CA GLU A 179 9.46 21.14 9.54
C GLU A 179 8.65 21.16 10.83
N MET A 180 9.34 21.06 11.97
CA MET A 180 8.73 21.18 13.28
C MET A 180 9.68 21.93 14.21
N PHE A 181 9.18 23.01 14.83
CA PHE A 181 9.98 23.89 15.70
C PHE A 181 11.27 24.40 15.03
N GLY A 182 11.19 24.80 13.75
CA GLY A 182 12.33 25.29 12.97
C GLY A 182 13.36 24.21 12.60
N ARG A 183 13.04 22.93 12.78
CA ARG A 183 13.95 21.80 12.53
C ARG A 183 13.41 20.81 11.50
N PRO A 184 14.28 20.21 10.67
CA PRO A 184 13.89 19.14 9.76
C PRO A 184 13.34 17.92 10.50
N PHE A 185 12.25 17.34 10.00
CA PHE A 185 11.77 16.03 10.46
C PHE A 185 11.27 15.17 9.30
N MET A 186 11.22 13.87 9.51
CA MET A 186 10.61 12.91 8.60
C MET A 186 9.78 11.89 9.38
N GLY A 187 8.60 11.58 8.85
CA GLY A 187 7.79 10.44 9.30
C GLY A 187 7.71 9.41 8.18
N THR A 188 8.13 8.17 8.43
CA THR A 188 8.13 7.12 7.41
C THR A 188 7.82 5.74 7.98
N ALA A 189 7.26 4.88 7.13
CA ALA A 189 7.14 3.44 7.39
C ALA A 189 8.20 2.60 6.65
N GLN A 190 9.15 3.26 5.98
CA GLN A 190 10.18 2.61 5.18
C GLN A 190 11.50 2.58 5.98
N PRO A 191 12.00 1.40 6.36
CA PRO A 191 13.24 1.29 7.13
C PRO A 191 14.44 1.92 6.44
N TRP A 192 14.59 1.72 5.13
CA TRP A 192 15.71 2.30 4.37
C TRP A 192 15.67 3.84 4.34
N GLN A 193 14.49 4.46 4.34
CA GLN A 193 14.39 5.92 4.34
C GLN A 193 14.93 6.50 5.65
N VAL A 194 14.74 5.83 6.79
CA VAL A 194 15.27 6.24 8.10
C VAL A 194 16.78 6.51 8.02
N PHE A 195 17.54 5.54 7.53
CA PHE A 195 19.00 5.62 7.41
C PHE A 195 19.43 6.56 6.28
N ALA A 196 18.76 6.51 5.12
CA ALA A 196 19.08 7.40 4.01
C ALA A 196 18.91 8.88 4.40
N TRP A 197 17.82 9.24 5.06
CA TRP A 197 17.58 10.60 5.53
C TRP A 197 18.52 10.98 6.68
N ALA A 198 18.78 10.06 7.62
CA ALA A 198 19.74 10.27 8.71
C ALA A 198 21.14 10.59 8.18
N ALA A 199 21.58 9.93 7.11
CA ALA A 199 22.86 10.22 6.46
C ALA A 199 22.90 11.62 5.83
N ALA A 200 21.78 12.12 5.28
CA ALA A 200 21.68 13.49 4.79
C ALA A 200 21.52 14.54 5.93
N ARG A 201 21.10 14.11 7.13
CA ARG A 201 20.86 14.93 8.32
C ARG A 201 21.66 14.43 9.53
N CYS A 202 22.94 14.10 9.32
CA CYS A 202 23.80 13.51 10.35
C CYS A 202 23.97 14.41 11.59
N GLY A 203 24.34 13.82 12.73
CA GLY A 203 24.39 14.49 14.04
C GLY A 203 23.32 13.97 14.98
N GLU A 204 22.87 14.81 15.91
CA GLU A 204 21.89 14.42 16.93
C GLU A 204 20.49 14.30 16.31
N LEU A 205 19.91 13.09 16.41
CA LEU A 205 18.58 12.75 15.94
C LEU A 205 17.68 12.38 17.11
N TYR A 206 16.50 12.99 17.17
CA TYR A 206 15.42 12.57 18.05
C TYR A 206 14.50 11.61 17.28
N THR A 207 14.40 10.37 17.75
CA THR A 207 13.62 9.31 17.12
C THR A 207 12.46 8.90 18.03
N LEU A 208 11.29 8.68 17.44
CA LEU A 208 10.04 8.28 18.11
C LEU A 208 9.36 7.21 17.27
N ILE A 209 8.94 6.11 17.89
CA ILE A 209 7.97 5.19 17.26
C ILE A 209 6.59 5.81 17.48
N ALA A 210 6.03 6.44 16.45
CA ALA A 210 4.87 7.32 16.61
C ALA A 210 3.54 6.56 16.58
N SER A 211 3.45 5.53 15.74
CA SER A 211 2.23 4.75 15.57
C SER A 211 2.48 3.45 14.81
N VAL A 212 1.52 2.55 14.90
CA VAL A 212 1.38 1.42 13.97
C VAL A 212 0.12 1.64 13.12
N THR A 213 0.17 1.20 11.87
CA THR A 213 -0.94 1.29 10.92
C THR A 213 -1.38 -0.10 10.50
N LEU A 214 -2.68 -0.40 10.62
CA LEU A 214 -3.25 -1.66 10.16
C LEU A 214 -3.57 -1.58 8.67
N THR A 215 -3.09 -2.58 7.94
CA THR A 215 -3.15 -2.69 6.49
C THR A 215 -3.81 -4.02 6.11
N HIS A 216 -4.10 -4.20 4.82
CA HIS A 216 -4.58 -5.49 4.30
C HIS A 216 -3.49 -6.58 4.26
N GLU A 217 -2.26 -6.29 4.71
CA GLU A 217 -1.13 -7.23 4.72
C GLU A 217 -0.54 -7.38 6.14
N GLY A 218 -1.33 -7.08 7.18
CA GLY A 218 -0.89 -6.99 8.57
C GLY A 218 -0.63 -5.53 8.96
N MET A 219 0.50 -5.26 9.61
CA MET A 219 0.83 -3.95 10.17
C MET A 219 2.05 -3.31 9.50
N SER A 220 2.14 -1.98 9.57
CA SER A 220 3.38 -1.23 9.34
C SER A 220 3.67 -0.30 10.51
N ILE A 221 4.95 -0.10 10.82
CA ILE A 221 5.42 0.78 11.89
C ILE A 221 5.77 2.14 11.30
N ASN A 222 5.28 3.24 11.89
CA ASN A 222 5.65 4.59 11.50
C ASN A 222 6.70 5.13 12.48
N VAL A 223 7.90 5.36 11.96
CA VAL A 223 9.02 5.99 12.66
C VAL A 223 9.01 7.48 12.36
N TYR A 224 9.13 8.28 13.41
CA TYR A 224 9.30 9.72 13.32
C TYR A 224 10.73 10.07 13.74
N ILE A 225 11.41 10.91 12.96
CA ILE A 225 12.80 11.31 13.23
C ILE A 225 12.93 12.81 13.00
N ARG A 226 13.58 13.50 13.92
CA ARG A 226 13.83 14.95 13.87
C ARG A 226 15.31 15.24 14.07
N ALA A 227 15.86 16.07 13.19
CA ALA A 227 17.28 16.40 13.21
C ALA A 227 17.55 17.60 14.13
N ARG A 228 18.15 17.35 15.30
CA ARG A 228 18.46 18.38 16.32
C ARG A 228 19.75 19.14 16.04
N SER A 229 20.66 18.58 15.25
CA SER A 229 21.86 19.32 14.82
C SER A 229 21.61 20.29 13.66
N TRP A 230 20.41 20.27 13.05
CA TRP A 230 20.09 21.09 11.87
C TRP A 230 18.96 22.08 12.14
N ARG A 231 19.06 23.25 11.51
CA ARG A 231 17.94 24.19 11.35
C ARG A 231 17.36 24.06 9.94
N GLN A 232 16.05 24.22 9.81
CA GLN A 232 15.42 24.24 8.50
C GLN A 232 15.77 25.55 7.80
N ARG A 233 16.24 25.44 6.55
CA ARG A 233 16.74 26.58 5.76
C ARG A 233 15.76 27.07 4.72
N TRP A 234 14.94 26.17 4.20
CA TRP A 234 14.05 26.44 3.08
C TRP A 234 12.60 26.20 3.48
N SER A 235 11.71 27.05 2.98
CA SER A 235 10.29 26.71 2.97
C SER A 235 10.02 25.52 2.01
N LYS A 236 8.87 24.87 2.15
CA LYS A 236 8.52 23.73 1.27
C LYS A 236 8.48 24.16 -0.20
N ASP A 237 7.80 25.27 -0.45
CA ASP A 237 7.56 25.86 -1.75
C ASP A 237 8.85 26.37 -2.42
N GLU A 238 9.71 27.01 -1.63
CA GLU A 238 11.03 27.44 -2.06
C GLU A 238 11.89 26.24 -2.45
N ALA A 239 11.91 25.17 -1.64
CA ALA A 239 12.68 23.98 -1.94
C ALA A 239 12.24 23.31 -3.25
N ILE A 240 10.93 23.18 -3.49
CA ILE A 240 10.39 22.67 -4.76
C ILE A 240 10.84 23.53 -5.95
N SER A 241 10.78 24.86 -5.80
CA SER A 241 11.17 25.80 -6.85
C SER A 241 12.67 25.75 -7.14
N LEU A 242 13.50 25.62 -6.10
CA LEU A 242 14.95 25.47 -6.22
C LEU A 242 15.32 24.13 -6.88
N VAL A 243 14.65 23.02 -6.54
CA VAL A 243 14.84 21.72 -7.21
C VAL A 243 14.60 21.85 -8.72
N ALA A 244 13.49 22.48 -9.12
CA ALA A 244 13.20 22.73 -10.54
C ALA A 244 14.26 23.66 -11.19
N GLY A 245 14.75 24.67 -10.46
CA GLY A 245 15.79 25.57 -10.93
C GLY A 245 17.14 24.88 -11.15
N TYR A 246 17.58 24.01 -10.22
CA TYR A 246 18.79 23.22 -10.36
C TYR A 246 18.71 22.23 -11.51
N LEU A 247 17.56 21.57 -11.67
CA LEU A 247 17.32 20.65 -12.79
C LEU A 247 17.49 21.34 -14.14
N ARG A 248 16.94 22.56 -14.32
CA ARG A 248 17.11 23.36 -15.55
C ARG A 248 18.56 23.71 -15.85
N ARG A 249 19.42 23.79 -14.82
CA ARG A 249 20.86 24.04 -14.95
C ARG A 249 21.69 22.74 -15.09
N GLY A 250 21.04 21.58 -15.15
CA GLY A 250 21.71 20.30 -15.29
C GLY A 250 22.23 19.71 -13.97
N GLU A 251 21.86 20.24 -12.80
CA GLU A 251 22.19 19.64 -11.51
C GLU A 251 21.03 18.74 -11.03
N TRP A 252 21.29 17.44 -10.91
CA TRP A 252 20.28 16.40 -10.67
C TRP A 252 20.17 15.95 -9.22
N ALA A 253 21.14 16.26 -8.34
CA ALA A 253 21.10 15.76 -6.96
C ALA A 253 19.88 16.19 -6.14
N PRO A 254 19.39 17.45 -6.22
CA PRO A 254 18.17 17.83 -5.53
C PRO A 254 16.94 17.07 -6.06
N LEU A 255 16.89 16.83 -7.38
CA LEU A 255 15.82 16.02 -7.96
C LEU A 255 15.91 14.57 -7.49
N PHE A 256 17.12 14.03 -7.37
CA PHE A 256 17.35 12.66 -6.94
C PHE A 256 16.77 12.37 -5.56
N THR A 257 17.11 13.15 -4.53
CA THR A 257 16.54 12.91 -3.18
C THR A 257 15.06 13.30 -3.11
N ALA A 258 14.60 14.30 -3.87
CA ALA A 258 13.17 14.59 -4.00
C ALA A 258 12.40 13.38 -4.57
N TRP A 259 12.99 12.69 -5.55
CA TRP A 259 12.41 11.49 -6.13
C TRP A 259 12.47 10.28 -5.17
N LEU A 260 13.53 10.15 -4.37
CA LEU A 260 13.59 9.13 -3.31
C LEU A 260 12.46 9.29 -2.27
N GLY A 261 12.02 10.52 -1.99
CA GLY A 261 10.84 10.77 -1.14
C GLY A 261 9.51 10.51 -1.86
N ASP A 262 9.19 11.36 -2.85
CA ASP A 262 7.85 11.41 -3.46
C ASP A 262 7.76 10.82 -4.87
N GLY A 263 8.86 10.28 -5.40
CA GLY A 263 8.91 9.65 -6.71
C GLY A 263 8.07 8.37 -6.80
N LYS A 264 7.33 8.21 -7.91
CA LYS A 264 6.51 7.01 -8.17
C LYS A 264 7.30 5.93 -8.93
N ALA A 265 7.64 4.84 -8.24
CA ALA A 265 8.27 3.66 -8.85
C ALA A 265 7.25 2.79 -9.61
N ARG A 266 7.01 3.10 -10.89
CA ARG A 266 6.06 2.37 -11.75
C ARG A 266 6.69 1.09 -12.33
N TRP A 267 6.93 0.07 -11.49
CA TRP A 267 7.62 -1.19 -11.87
C TRP A 267 7.12 -1.84 -13.17
N LYS A 268 5.81 -1.78 -13.46
CA LYS A 268 5.27 -2.34 -14.72
C LYS A 268 5.74 -1.58 -15.95
N ASN A 269 5.97 -0.27 -15.84
CA ASN A 269 6.37 0.58 -16.95
C ASN A 269 7.83 0.33 -17.31
N ILE A 270 8.71 0.34 -16.32
CA ILE A 270 10.15 0.16 -16.55
C ILE A 270 10.47 -1.21 -17.16
N LEU A 271 9.79 -2.27 -16.70
CA LEU A 271 9.90 -3.62 -17.24
C LEU A 271 9.34 -3.77 -18.67
N ARG A 272 8.62 -2.76 -19.17
CA ARG A 272 8.11 -2.66 -20.55
C ARG A 272 8.86 -1.61 -21.38
N GLY A 273 9.97 -1.07 -20.87
CA GLY A 273 10.74 -0.02 -21.56
C GLY A 273 10.06 1.34 -21.58
N LYS A 274 9.09 1.60 -20.70
CA LYS A 274 8.46 2.91 -20.55
C LYS A 274 9.12 3.67 -19.41
N TYR A 275 9.97 4.63 -19.76
CA TYR A 275 10.78 5.40 -18.82
C TYR A 275 10.17 6.78 -18.58
N MET A 276 9.51 6.93 -17.43
CA MET A 276 8.94 8.20 -16.98
C MET A 276 9.34 8.43 -15.53
N LEU A 277 9.95 9.58 -15.28
CA LEU A 277 10.27 10.04 -13.96
C LEU A 277 9.14 10.95 -13.49
N SER A 278 8.39 10.48 -12.49
CA SER A 278 7.23 11.20 -11.96
C SER A 278 7.33 11.36 -10.45
N ILE A 279 6.94 12.52 -9.94
CA ILE A 279 6.93 12.89 -8.53
C ILE A 279 5.51 13.30 -8.11
N ALA A 280 5.06 12.83 -6.95
CA ALA A 280 3.84 13.30 -6.33
C ALA A 280 4.05 14.68 -5.69
N THR A 281 3.17 15.63 -5.99
CA THR A 281 3.26 16.98 -5.41
C THR A 281 1.91 17.68 -5.50
N LYS A 282 1.64 18.62 -4.59
CA LYS A 282 0.41 19.44 -4.59
C LYS A 282 0.37 20.43 -5.75
N GLU A 283 1.53 20.82 -6.26
CA GLU A 283 1.67 21.83 -7.31
C GLU A 283 2.52 21.29 -8.47
N PRO A 284 1.97 20.33 -9.25
CA PRO A 284 2.74 19.64 -10.28
C PRO A 284 3.33 20.56 -11.35
N TRP A 285 2.68 21.69 -11.64
CA TRP A 285 3.13 22.69 -12.61
C TRP A 285 4.44 23.38 -12.23
N ARG A 286 4.85 23.38 -10.95
CA ARG A 286 6.15 23.97 -10.53
C ARG A 286 7.33 23.07 -10.87
N LEU A 287 7.09 21.77 -11.02
CA LEU A 287 8.15 20.76 -11.10
C LEU A 287 8.33 20.21 -12.52
N GLY A 288 7.24 20.05 -13.29
CA GLY A 288 7.31 19.49 -14.63
C GLY A 288 5.95 19.43 -15.33
N LEU A 289 5.83 18.53 -16.30
CA LEU A 289 4.59 18.33 -17.05
C LEU A 289 3.50 17.77 -16.13
N VAL A 290 2.35 18.44 -16.08
CA VAL A 290 1.22 18.01 -15.25
C VAL A 290 0.62 16.72 -15.83
N ALA A 291 0.79 15.61 -15.10
CA ALA A 291 0.22 14.32 -15.47
C ALA A 291 -1.14 14.05 -14.79
N SER A 292 -1.35 14.63 -13.61
CA SER A 292 -2.64 14.64 -12.90
C SER A 292 -2.64 15.76 -11.85
N THR A 293 -3.76 15.92 -11.12
CA THR A 293 -3.92 16.91 -10.03
C THR A 293 -2.74 16.92 -9.04
N TYR A 294 -2.15 15.75 -8.74
CA TYR A 294 -1.08 15.61 -7.75
C TYR A 294 0.17 14.92 -8.30
N GLU A 295 0.43 14.99 -9.61
CA GLU A 295 1.57 14.31 -10.22
C GLU A 295 2.20 15.13 -11.34
N ALA A 296 3.51 15.31 -11.24
CA ALA A 296 4.35 15.90 -12.28
C ALA A 296 5.24 14.84 -12.92
N ILE A 297 5.33 14.83 -14.25
CA ILE A 297 6.40 14.15 -14.99
C ILE A 297 7.54 15.15 -15.13
N VAL A 298 8.66 14.86 -14.47
CA VAL A 298 9.85 15.73 -14.40
C VAL A 298 10.84 15.45 -15.52
N ALA A 299 10.92 14.20 -15.97
CA ALA A 299 11.77 13.80 -17.09
C ALA A 299 11.28 12.48 -17.69
N THR A 300 11.69 12.18 -18.91
CA THR A 300 11.39 10.90 -19.58
C THR A 300 12.65 10.34 -20.24
N GLY A 301 12.60 9.08 -20.65
CA GLY A 301 13.71 8.40 -21.31
C GLY A 301 14.71 7.77 -20.34
N LYS A 302 15.54 6.85 -20.88
CA LYS A 302 16.56 6.10 -20.12
C LYS A 302 17.65 7.02 -19.58
N GLU A 303 18.02 8.05 -20.34
CA GLU A 303 19.03 9.06 -19.96
C GLU A 303 18.68 9.81 -18.67
N ALA A 304 17.40 10.11 -18.43
CA ALA A 304 16.99 10.77 -17.19
C ALA A 304 17.30 9.91 -15.96
N PHE A 305 17.14 8.59 -16.06
CA PHE A 305 17.50 7.67 -14.99
C PHE A 305 19.02 7.50 -14.87
N ALA A 306 19.76 7.57 -15.98
CA ALA A 306 21.22 7.56 -15.96
C ALA A 306 21.77 8.79 -15.21
N LYS A 307 21.26 9.99 -15.51
CA LYS A 307 21.63 11.23 -14.82
C LYS A 307 21.28 11.20 -13.33
N LEU A 308 20.13 10.64 -12.97
CA LEU A 308 19.79 10.40 -11.55
C LEU A 308 20.78 9.45 -10.88
N LYS A 309 21.11 8.33 -11.52
CA LYS A 309 22.06 7.34 -11.00
C LYS A 309 23.44 7.96 -10.79
N GLU A 310 23.93 8.70 -11.78
CA GLU A 310 25.21 9.42 -11.73
C GLU A 310 25.23 10.45 -10.59
N SER A 311 24.14 11.21 -10.42
CA SER A 311 24.04 12.20 -9.36
C SER A 311 24.03 11.62 -7.94
N ALA A 312 23.80 10.32 -7.76
CA ALA A 312 23.78 9.70 -6.45
C ALA A 312 25.17 9.68 -5.78
N GLY A 313 26.24 9.46 -6.55
CA GLY A 313 27.60 9.29 -6.01
C GLY A 313 27.64 8.29 -4.85
N VAL A 314 28.39 8.63 -3.80
CA VAL A 314 28.53 7.83 -2.55
C VAL A 314 27.17 7.57 -1.87
N TYR A 315 26.17 8.44 -2.06
CA TYR A 315 24.82 8.18 -1.55
C TYR A 315 24.17 6.97 -2.22
N GLY A 316 24.51 6.68 -3.48
CA GLY A 316 24.08 5.47 -4.19
C GLY A 316 24.64 4.19 -3.57
N GLU A 317 25.89 4.21 -3.11
CA GLU A 317 26.53 3.09 -2.41
C GLU A 317 25.81 2.82 -1.08
N LEU A 318 25.46 3.87 -0.32
CA LEU A 318 24.63 3.72 0.87
C LEU A 318 23.29 3.07 0.52
N LEU A 319 22.61 3.52 -0.53
CA LEU A 319 21.31 2.97 -0.94
C LEU A 319 21.39 1.52 -1.42
N ASP A 320 22.55 1.08 -1.91
CA ASP A 320 22.82 -0.32 -2.24
C ASP A 320 22.80 -1.20 -0.98
N LEU A 321 23.54 -0.79 0.07
CA LEU A 321 23.53 -1.48 1.35
C LEU A 321 22.14 -1.49 2.01
N LEU A 322 21.40 -0.39 1.88
CA LEU A 322 20.05 -0.28 2.41
C LEU A 322 19.01 -1.10 1.62
N GLY A 323 19.37 -1.68 0.47
CA GLY A 323 18.42 -2.39 -0.38
C GLY A 323 17.21 -1.53 -0.80
N ALA A 324 17.41 -0.22 -0.98
CA ALA A 324 16.31 0.72 -1.21
C ALA A 324 15.56 0.40 -2.51
N HIS A 325 14.27 0.07 -2.43
CA HIS A 325 13.48 -0.31 -3.61
C HIS A 325 13.48 0.74 -4.74
N LYS A 326 13.52 2.04 -4.38
CA LYS A 326 13.59 3.15 -5.33
C LYS A 326 14.94 3.23 -6.02
N TRP A 327 16.02 2.92 -5.31
CA TRP A 327 17.35 2.83 -5.91
C TRP A 327 17.45 1.66 -6.89
N ILE A 328 16.92 0.49 -6.50
CA ILE A 328 16.81 -0.67 -7.39
C ILE A 328 16.00 -0.33 -8.65
N TYR A 329 14.91 0.42 -8.49
CA TYR A 329 14.12 0.91 -9.62
C TYR A 329 14.96 1.76 -10.59
N ILE A 330 15.79 2.68 -10.10
CA ILE A 330 16.70 3.49 -10.93
C ILE A 330 17.74 2.60 -11.62
N LYS A 331 18.35 1.64 -10.92
CA LYS A 331 19.33 0.71 -11.50
C LYS A 331 18.73 -0.14 -12.64
N LEU A 332 17.53 -0.67 -12.47
CA LEU A 332 16.82 -1.42 -13.52
C LEU A 332 16.43 -0.56 -14.73
N ALA A 333 16.35 0.76 -14.56
CA ALA A 333 16.08 1.65 -15.69
C ALA A 333 17.28 1.73 -16.62
N THR A 334 18.48 1.70 -16.05
CA THR A 334 19.76 1.98 -16.72
C THR A 334 20.45 0.71 -17.22
N ASP A 335 20.15 -0.44 -16.62
CA ASP A 335 20.77 -1.72 -16.95
C ASP A 335 19.77 -2.73 -17.54
N ASP A 336 19.95 -3.04 -18.82
CA ASP A 336 19.07 -3.96 -19.55
C ASP A 336 19.24 -5.42 -19.12
N GLY A 337 20.47 -5.83 -18.75
CA GLY A 337 20.76 -7.17 -18.25
C GLY A 337 20.08 -7.42 -16.91
N LEU A 338 20.24 -6.50 -15.96
CA LEU A 338 19.56 -6.54 -14.66
C LEU A 338 18.04 -6.52 -14.83
N ARG A 339 17.52 -5.71 -15.76
CA ARG A 339 16.08 -5.65 -16.06
C ARG A 339 15.53 -6.97 -16.58
N VAL A 340 16.23 -7.63 -17.50
CA VAL A 340 15.86 -8.95 -18.03
C VAL A 340 15.94 -10.01 -16.93
N ALA A 341 17.02 -10.05 -16.15
CA ALA A 341 17.19 -10.98 -15.03
C ALA A 341 16.06 -10.82 -13.99
N TYR A 342 15.74 -9.58 -13.61
CA TYR A 342 14.65 -9.28 -12.69
C TYR A 342 13.29 -9.73 -13.24
N LYS A 343 13.04 -9.53 -14.54
CA LYS A 343 11.80 -9.98 -15.20
C LYS A 343 11.68 -11.51 -15.18
N LEU A 344 12.77 -12.22 -15.50
CA LEU A 344 12.82 -13.69 -15.46
C LEU A 344 12.59 -14.22 -14.04
N MET A 345 13.19 -13.62 -13.02
CA MET A 345 12.94 -13.99 -11.62
C MET A 345 11.47 -13.80 -11.22
N LYS A 346 10.82 -12.71 -11.66
CA LYS A 346 9.39 -12.47 -11.42
C LYS A 346 8.49 -13.45 -12.16
N GLU A 347 8.86 -13.86 -13.37
CA GLU A 347 8.09 -14.81 -14.18
C GLU A 347 8.20 -16.25 -13.67
N LYS A 348 9.40 -16.71 -13.28
CA LYS A 348 9.60 -18.00 -12.61
C LYS A 348 8.75 -18.12 -11.34
N LYS A 349 8.65 -17.05 -10.55
CA LYS A 349 7.83 -16.99 -9.33
C LYS A 349 6.32 -17.02 -9.58
N LYS A 350 5.85 -16.64 -10.77
CA LYS A 350 4.43 -16.74 -11.15
C LYS A 350 4.04 -18.12 -11.67
N LYS A 351 5.01 -18.94 -12.07
CA LYS A 351 4.80 -20.29 -12.61
C LYS A 351 5.70 -21.31 -11.90
N PRO A 352 5.53 -21.55 -10.57
CA PRO A 352 6.35 -22.53 -9.86
C PRO A 352 6.25 -23.97 -10.42
N HIS A 353 5.21 -24.30 -11.20
CA HIS A 353 4.98 -25.64 -11.75
C HIS A 353 5.28 -25.83 -13.26
N LYS A 354 5.99 -24.92 -13.93
CA LYS A 354 6.40 -25.13 -15.34
C LYS A 354 7.88 -24.89 -15.60
N THR A 355 8.73 -25.47 -14.76
CA THR A 355 10.14 -25.68 -15.12
C THR A 355 10.44 -27.16 -14.97
N LYS A 356 10.47 -27.88 -16.10
CA LYS A 356 11.11 -29.20 -16.17
C LYS A 356 12.61 -28.97 -15.94
N SER A 357 13.11 -29.24 -14.75
CA SER A 357 14.54 -29.46 -14.54
C SER A 357 14.84 -30.94 -14.79
N VAL A 358 15.59 -31.19 -15.85
CA VAL A 358 16.37 -32.41 -16.01
C VAL A 358 17.51 -32.34 -15.00
N SER A 359 17.48 -33.18 -13.96
CA SER A 359 18.67 -33.84 -13.42
C SER A 359 18.25 -34.95 -12.46
N THR A 360 18.91 -36.07 -12.63
CA THR A 360 18.56 -37.44 -12.23
C THR A 360 18.89 -37.72 -10.76
N THR A 361 18.17 -38.72 -10.21
CA THR A 361 18.59 -39.66 -9.15
C THR A 361 18.55 -39.19 -7.68
N HIS A 362 17.44 -39.46 -7.00
CA HIS A 362 17.42 -40.53 -5.98
C HIS A 362 16.00 -40.91 -5.52
N LYS A 363 15.78 -42.23 -5.61
CA LYS A 363 14.97 -43.12 -4.78
C LYS A 363 13.43 -42.96 -4.74
N ARG A 364 12.83 -43.98 -5.36
CA ARG A 364 11.44 -44.46 -5.29
C ARG A 364 11.01 -44.90 -3.88
N LEU A 365 9.69 -45.10 -3.77
CA LEU A 365 8.87 -45.79 -2.75
C LEU A 365 8.38 -44.86 -1.63
N SER A 366 7.07 -44.59 -1.51
CA SER A 366 5.99 -45.57 -1.36
C SER A 366 4.70 -45.24 -2.14
N LYS A 367 3.97 -46.31 -2.49
CA LYS A 367 2.70 -46.35 -3.23
C LYS A 367 1.48 -46.17 -2.30
N ARG A 368 0.40 -45.61 -2.87
CA ARG A 368 -1.07 -45.93 -2.81
C ARG A 368 -1.59 -46.60 -1.52
N VAL A 369 -2.74 -46.21 -0.93
CA VAL A 369 -4.15 -46.35 -1.40
C VAL A 369 -5.00 -45.57 -0.36
N SER A 370 -6.01 -44.76 -0.70
CA SER A 370 -7.42 -45.20 -0.77
C SER A 370 -8.38 -44.07 -1.19
N ALA A 371 -9.50 -44.52 -1.74
CA ALA A 371 -10.59 -43.79 -2.38
C ALA A 371 -11.38 -42.82 -1.47
N LYS A 372 -11.90 -41.78 -2.14
CA LYS A 372 -13.04 -40.87 -1.84
C LYS A 372 -14.24 -41.53 -1.11
N PRO A 373 -15.08 -40.77 -0.37
CA PRO A 373 -15.92 -39.70 -0.96
C PRO A 373 -16.09 -38.42 -0.13
N MET A 374 -15.69 -37.28 -0.71
CA MET A 374 -15.87 -35.93 -0.14
C MET A 374 -16.50 -34.98 -1.18
N GLU A 375 -17.52 -35.42 -1.91
CA GLU A 375 -18.16 -34.61 -2.96
C GLU A 375 -19.61 -34.19 -2.65
N ALA A 376 -20.27 -34.77 -1.64
CA ALA A 376 -21.60 -34.31 -1.23
C ALA A 376 -21.58 -33.13 -0.24
N HIS A 377 -20.59 -33.07 0.66
CA HIS A 377 -20.54 -32.03 1.71
C HIS A 377 -20.00 -30.68 1.25
N ALA A 378 -19.17 -30.63 0.19
CA ALA A 378 -18.66 -29.37 -0.35
C ALA A 378 -19.73 -28.59 -1.13
N TYR A 379 -20.69 -29.28 -1.74
CA TYR A 379 -21.78 -28.65 -2.49
C TYR A 379 -22.77 -27.94 -1.55
N VAL A 380 -23.15 -28.57 -0.43
CA VAL A 380 -24.08 -27.99 0.56
C VAL A 380 -23.45 -26.85 1.36
N ARG A 381 -22.14 -26.90 1.64
CA ARG A 381 -21.41 -25.83 2.35
C ARG A 381 -21.27 -24.55 1.50
N ASN A 382 -20.97 -24.69 0.21
CA ASN A 382 -20.85 -23.55 -0.71
C ASN A 382 -22.18 -22.84 -0.98
N VAL A 383 -23.30 -23.58 -0.96
CA VAL A 383 -24.65 -22.99 -1.10
C VAL A 383 -24.99 -22.18 0.15
N ARG A 384 -24.74 -22.71 1.36
CA ARG A 384 -24.97 -21.98 2.62
C ARG A 384 -24.13 -20.71 2.77
N GLU A 385 -22.86 -20.73 2.37
CA GLU A 385 -21.97 -19.55 2.37
C GLU A 385 -22.37 -18.52 1.30
N ALA A 386 -22.83 -18.96 0.12
CA ALA A 386 -23.35 -18.06 -0.91
C ALA A 386 -24.67 -17.37 -0.50
N HIS A 387 -25.52 -18.05 0.27
CA HIS A 387 -26.74 -17.44 0.82
C HIS A 387 -26.44 -16.40 1.91
N THR A 388 -25.40 -16.59 2.73
CA THR A 388 -25.04 -15.63 3.79
C THR A 388 -24.35 -14.36 3.26
N GLU A 389 -23.66 -14.42 2.11
CA GLU A 389 -23.13 -13.21 1.46
C GLU A 389 -24.15 -12.47 0.57
N ALA A 390 -25.20 -13.15 0.10
CA ALA A 390 -26.27 -12.55 -0.70
C ALA A 390 -27.16 -11.59 0.11
N ASP A 391 -27.15 -11.67 1.44
CA ASP A 391 -27.85 -10.72 2.32
C ASP A 391 -27.19 -9.32 2.37
N LYS A 392 -25.99 -9.16 1.78
CA LYS A 392 -25.32 -7.86 1.65
C LYS A 392 -25.96 -7.05 0.53
N LEU A 393 -26.30 -5.80 0.84
CA LEU A 393 -26.93 -4.89 -0.13
C LEU A 393 -26.07 -4.70 -1.39
N GLY A 394 -26.66 -4.98 -2.56
CA GLY A 394 -25.99 -4.87 -3.85
C GLY A 394 -25.22 -6.11 -4.27
N VAL A 395 -25.49 -7.26 -3.65
CA VAL A 395 -24.99 -8.57 -4.04
C VAL A 395 -26.15 -9.44 -4.50
N VAL A 396 -25.94 -10.25 -5.53
CA VAL A 396 -26.88 -11.26 -6.03
C VAL A 396 -26.16 -12.58 -6.25
N ALA A 397 -26.80 -13.69 -5.89
CA ALA A 397 -26.33 -15.03 -6.20
C ALA A 397 -26.96 -15.49 -7.53
N VAL A 398 -26.13 -15.73 -8.55
CA VAL A 398 -26.58 -16.19 -9.89
C VAL A 398 -25.86 -17.48 -10.22
N ALA A 399 -26.59 -18.57 -10.46
CA ALA A 399 -25.99 -19.89 -10.71
C ALA A 399 -24.99 -20.34 -9.64
N GLY A 400 -25.25 -20.01 -8.37
CA GLY A 400 -24.35 -20.27 -7.24
C GLY A 400 -23.02 -19.49 -7.32
N LEU A 401 -23.00 -18.36 -8.01
CA LEU A 401 -21.89 -17.41 -8.07
C LEU A 401 -22.32 -16.09 -7.44
N ILE A 402 -21.46 -15.53 -6.60
CA ILE A 402 -21.68 -14.21 -6.00
C ILE A 402 -21.29 -13.13 -7.00
N MET A 403 -22.23 -12.23 -7.30
CA MET A 403 -22.06 -11.13 -8.24
C MET A 403 -22.49 -9.80 -7.62
N HIS A 404 -21.78 -8.72 -7.93
CA HIS A 404 -22.04 -7.39 -7.40
C HIS A 404 -22.81 -6.53 -8.39
N LEU A 405 -23.87 -5.88 -7.91
CA LEU A 405 -24.71 -4.99 -8.71
C LEU A 405 -24.03 -3.63 -8.93
N ARG A 406 -24.03 -3.18 -10.19
CA ARG A 406 -23.45 -1.90 -10.60
C ARG A 406 -24.37 -1.15 -11.56
N LEU A 407 -24.61 0.13 -11.25
CA LEU A 407 -25.26 1.08 -12.15
C LEU A 407 -24.28 1.65 -13.17
N VAL A 408 -24.67 1.60 -14.44
CA VAL A 408 -23.92 2.14 -15.58
C VAL A 408 -24.77 3.18 -16.29
N SER A 409 -24.17 4.32 -16.58
CA SER A 409 -24.85 5.42 -17.27
C SER A 409 -24.96 5.17 -18.77
N GLY A 410 -26.15 5.41 -19.32
CA GLY A 410 -26.44 5.41 -20.75
C GLY A 410 -27.78 6.12 -21.01
N ARG A 411 -28.27 6.17 -22.25
CA ARG A 411 -29.53 6.86 -22.61
C ARG A 411 -30.73 6.46 -21.73
N GLY A 412 -30.78 5.22 -21.24
CA GLY A 412 -31.78 4.76 -20.27
C GLY A 412 -31.23 4.46 -18.87
N GLY A 413 -29.91 4.31 -18.71
CA GLY A 413 -29.31 3.69 -17.52
C GLY A 413 -29.40 2.16 -17.53
N SER A 414 -28.36 1.48 -17.05
CA SER A 414 -28.25 0.02 -17.06
C SER A 414 -27.80 -0.51 -15.70
N LEU A 415 -28.25 -1.72 -15.37
CA LEU A 415 -27.81 -2.50 -14.22
C LEU A 415 -27.00 -3.71 -14.68
N LEU A 416 -25.79 -3.87 -14.16
CA LEU A 416 -24.94 -5.04 -14.41
C LEU A 416 -24.74 -5.82 -13.12
N ALA A 417 -24.53 -7.12 -13.22
CA ALA A 417 -23.99 -7.93 -12.14
C ALA A 417 -22.58 -8.37 -12.54
N GLU A 418 -21.59 -8.03 -11.72
CA GLU A 418 -20.17 -8.18 -11.99
C GLU A 418 -19.51 -9.16 -11.02
N HIS A 419 -18.71 -10.07 -11.55
CA HIS A 419 -17.82 -10.96 -10.81
C HIS A 419 -16.36 -10.63 -11.12
N TYR A 420 -15.54 -10.51 -10.07
CA TYR A 420 -14.15 -10.06 -10.18
C TYR A 420 -13.19 -11.19 -9.85
N THR A 421 -12.23 -11.45 -10.75
CA THR A 421 -11.15 -12.41 -10.48
C THR A 421 -9.82 -11.93 -11.04
N ARG A 422 -8.71 -12.30 -10.40
CA ARG A 422 -7.34 -11.98 -10.88
C ARG A 422 -6.79 -13.05 -11.84
N ASP A 423 -7.47 -14.19 -11.90
CA ASP A 423 -7.05 -15.36 -12.66
C ASP A 423 -7.91 -15.50 -13.92
N VAL A 424 -7.25 -15.64 -15.08
CA VAL A 424 -7.93 -15.74 -16.38
C VAL A 424 -8.62 -17.09 -16.56
N GLY A 425 -8.08 -18.18 -15.99
CA GLY A 425 -8.70 -19.50 -16.00
C GLY A 425 -9.97 -19.50 -15.18
N LYS A 426 -9.94 -18.92 -13.97
CA LYS A 426 -11.15 -18.74 -13.16
C LYS A 426 -12.19 -17.84 -13.84
N ALA A 427 -11.76 -16.80 -14.55
CA ALA A 427 -12.69 -15.95 -15.30
C ALA A 427 -13.39 -16.74 -16.42
N GLN A 428 -12.66 -17.63 -17.09
CA GLN A 428 -13.21 -18.52 -18.09
C GLN A 428 -14.17 -19.55 -17.47
N GLU A 429 -13.80 -20.18 -16.37
CA GLU A 429 -14.67 -21.11 -15.62
C GLU A 429 -15.99 -20.47 -15.19
N VAL A 430 -15.94 -19.24 -14.65
CA VAL A 430 -17.14 -18.47 -14.29
C VAL A 430 -17.99 -18.15 -15.53
N THR A 431 -17.34 -17.78 -16.64
CA THR A 431 -18.02 -17.51 -17.91
C THR A 431 -18.72 -18.75 -18.44
N ASP A 432 -18.06 -19.90 -18.42
CA ASP A 432 -18.60 -21.17 -18.91
C ASP A 432 -19.76 -21.65 -18.03
N LYS A 433 -19.65 -21.49 -16.71
CA LYS A 433 -20.74 -21.78 -15.76
C LYS A 433 -21.98 -20.93 -16.01
N LEU A 434 -21.82 -19.63 -16.26
CA LEU A 434 -22.95 -18.74 -16.59
C LEU A 434 -23.55 -19.04 -17.97
N LYS A 435 -22.73 -19.43 -18.95
CA LYS A 435 -23.23 -19.86 -20.28
C LYS A 435 -24.03 -21.16 -20.18
N ALA A 436 -23.62 -22.11 -19.34
CA ALA A 436 -24.33 -23.37 -19.11
C ALA A 436 -25.75 -23.16 -18.56
N THR A 437 -26.02 -22.03 -17.92
CA THR A 437 -27.37 -21.64 -17.46
C THR A 437 -28.13 -20.77 -18.46
N GLY A 438 -27.68 -20.69 -19.72
CA GLY A 438 -28.33 -19.91 -20.78
C GLY A 438 -28.14 -18.40 -20.68
N LEU A 439 -27.24 -17.91 -19.82
CA LEU A 439 -26.94 -16.47 -19.69
C LEU A 439 -25.85 -16.04 -20.68
N ARG A 440 -25.74 -14.73 -20.92
CA ARG A 440 -24.77 -14.15 -21.87
C ARG A 440 -23.73 -13.30 -21.13
N PRO A 441 -22.76 -13.94 -20.45
CA PRO A 441 -21.70 -13.23 -19.75
C PRO A 441 -20.70 -12.60 -20.73
N ASN A 442 -20.20 -11.42 -20.38
CA ASN A 442 -19.09 -10.75 -21.04
C ASN A 442 -17.87 -10.75 -20.13
N ILE A 443 -16.68 -10.99 -20.70
CA ILE A 443 -15.41 -10.89 -19.99
C ILE A 443 -14.64 -9.66 -20.47
N VAL A 444 -14.31 -8.76 -19.54
CA VAL A 444 -13.51 -7.57 -19.82
C VAL A 444 -12.32 -7.49 -18.87
N ARG A 445 -11.20 -6.99 -19.39
CA ARG A 445 -10.01 -6.76 -18.57
C ARG A 445 -10.10 -5.39 -17.92
N SER A 446 -10.19 -5.35 -16.60
CA SER A 446 -10.21 -4.12 -15.80
C SER A 446 -9.02 -4.09 -14.84
N ASN A 447 -8.01 -3.28 -15.16
CA ASN A 447 -6.78 -3.13 -14.37
C ASN A 447 -6.05 -4.47 -14.09
N ALA A 448 -6.12 -4.94 -12.84
CA ALA A 448 -5.49 -6.18 -12.37
C ALA A 448 -6.46 -7.37 -12.34
N ASN A 449 -7.73 -7.14 -12.64
CA ASN A 449 -8.80 -8.14 -12.59
C ASN A 449 -9.40 -8.37 -13.99
N TYR A 450 -9.95 -9.56 -14.19
CA TYR A 450 -10.96 -9.86 -15.18
C TYR A 450 -12.32 -9.66 -14.51
N VAL A 451 -13.20 -8.94 -15.20
CA VAL A 451 -14.59 -8.72 -14.79
C VAL A 451 -15.46 -9.53 -15.72
N VAL A 452 -16.14 -10.53 -15.16
CA VAL A 452 -17.18 -11.27 -15.86
C VAL A 452 -18.50 -10.66 -15.45
N TYR A 453 -19.31 -10.19 -16.40
CA TYR A 453 -20.57 -9.55 -16.07
C TYR A 453 -21.73 -10.01 -16.95
N ILE A 454 -22.93 -10.02 -16.38
CA ILE A 454 -24.19 -10.20 -17.11
C ILE A 454 -24.94 -8.87 -17.18
N ALA A 455 -25.61 -8.66 -18.32
CA ALA A 455 -26.28 -7.40 -18.62
C ALA A 455 -27.69 -7.34 -18.02
N THR A 456 -28.29 -6.14 -18.04
CA THR A 456 -29.63 -5.88 -17.49
C THR A 456 -30.68 -6.84 -18.02
N THR A 457 -30.65 -7.17 -19.32
CA THR A 457 -31.63 -8.09 -19.92
C THR A 457 -31.63 -9.47 -19.28
N ASP A 458 -30.45 -10.02 -18.97
CA ASP A 458 -30.34 -11.33 -18.35
C ASP A 458 -30.70 -11.26 -16.86
N LEU A 459 -30.40 -10.15 -16.18
CA LEU A 459 -30.84 -9.91 -14.81
C LEU A 459 -32.36 -9.76 -14.68
N LEU A 460 -33.03 -9.14 -15.65
CA LEU A 460 -34.48 -9.00 -15.66
C LEU A 460 -35.16 -10.37 -15.79
N LYS A 461 -34.68 -11.21 -16.73
CA LYS A 461 -35.17 -12.59 -16.89
C LYS A 461 -35.00 -13.41 -15.60
N LEU A 462 -33.85 -13.27 -14.94
CA LEU A 462 -33.62 -13.93 -13.65
C LEU A 462 -34.56 -13.39 -12.56
N ALA A 463 -34.77 -12.08 -12.48
CA ALA A 463 -35.67 -11.48 -11.50
C ALA A 463 -37.14 -11.88 -11.73
N GLU A 464 -37.57 -12.10 -12.98
CA GLU A 464 -38.91 -12.61 -13.30
C GLU A 464 -39.13 -14.03 -12.78
N GLN A 465 -38.06 -14.85 -12.74
CA GLN A 465 -38.12 -16.27 -12.35
C GLN A 465 -37.77 -16.52 -10.88
N ASP A 466 -36.98 -15.64 -10.26
CA ASP A 466 -36.45 -15.80 -8.90
C ASP A 466 -36.80 -14.58 -8.03
N GLU A 467 -37.67 -14.80 -7.05
CA GLU A 467 -38.13 -13.77 -6.11
C GLU A 467 -36.98 -13.23 -5.23
N THR A 468 -35.99 -14.05 -4.90
CA THR A 468 -34.83 -13.65 -4.09
C THR A 468 -33.96 -12.66 -4.87
N ILE A 469 -33.67 -12.98 -6.14
CA ILE A 469 -32.93 -12.08 -7.03
C ILE A 469 -33.71 -10.78 -7.24
N ARG A 470 -35.04 -10.87 -7.42
CA ARG A 470 -35.91 -9.70 -7.57
C ARG A 470 -35.85 -8.77 -6.35
N LYS A 471 -35.99 -9.31 -5.14
CA LYS A 471 -35.91 -8.55 -3.89
C LYS A 471 -34.55 -7.90 -3.71
N ALA A 472 -33.46 -8.63 -3.96
CA ALA A 472 -32.10 -8.10 -3.86
C ALA A 472 -31.87 -6.91 -4.82
N ILE A 473 -32.35 -7.02 -6.07
CA ILE A 473 -32.27 -5.93 -7.05
C ILE A 473 -33.14 -4.73 -6.63
N ALA A 474 -34.37 -4.98 -6.18
CA ALA A 474 -35.29 -3.93 -5.73
C ALA A 474 -34.71 -3.14 -4.54
N LEU A 475 -34.19 -3.83 -3.53
CA LEU A 475 -33.53 -3.21 -2.37
C LEU A 475 -32.32 -2.38 -2.78
N TYR A 476 -31.48 -2.90 -3.68
CA TYR A 476 -30.33 -2.17 -4.19
C TYR A 476 -30.75 -0.90 -4.94
N LEU A 477 -31.74 -0.98 -5.82
CA LEU A 477 -32.23 0.17 -6.59
C LEU A 477 -32.88 1.22 -5.68
N ALA A 478 -33.68 0.81 -4.69
CA ALA A 478 -34.28 1.70 -3.72
C ALA A 478 -33.22 2.45 -2.90
N GLU A 479 -32.18 1.75 -2.42
CA GLU A 479 -31.08 2.39 -1.72
C GLU A 479 -30.32 3.36 -2.62
N LYS A 480 -30.03 3.00 -3.87
CA LYS A 480 -29.32 3.89 -4.79
C LYS A 480 -30.15 5.10 -5.21
N ALA A 481 -31.48 4.98 -5.26
CA ALA A 481 -32.39 6.11 -5.47
C ALA A 481 -32.40 7.07 -4.26
N LYS A 482 -32.39 6.54 -3.03
CA LYS A 482 -32.43 7.34 -1.79
C LYS A 482 -31.09 7.97 -1.43
N ASN A 483 -30.03 7.15 -1.42
CA ASN A 483 -28.74 7.47 -0.81
C ASN A 483 -27.56 7.50 -1.81
N GLY A 484 -27.80 7.18 -3.10
CA GLY A 484 -26.76 7.20 -4.13
C GLY A 484 -26.22 8.60 -4.46
N THR A 485 -25.15 8.66 -5.25
CA THR A 485 -24.67 9.92 -5.86
C THR A 485 -25.73 10.50 -6.81
N PRO A 486 -25.72 11.80 -7.16
CA PRO A 486 -26.73 12.38 -8.05
C PRO A 486 -26.96 11.55 -9.34
N ARG A 487 -25.87 11.07 -9.95
CA ARG A 487 -25.90 10.21 -11.13
C ARG A 487 -26.47 8.81 -10.85
N GLN A 488 -26.19 8.24 -9.68
CA GLN A 488 -26.75 6.94 -9.29
C GLN A 488 -28.25 7.03 -8.99
N ARG A 489 -28.70 8.12 -8.35
CA ARG A 489 -30.13 8.37 -8.09
C ARG A 489 -30.91 8.45 -9.39
N GLU A 490 -30.42 9.27 -10.31
CA GLU A 490 -31.01 9.43 -11.64
C GLU A 490 -31.14 8.09 -12.39
N ILE A 491 -30.07 7.27 -12.39
CA ILE A 491 -30.08 5.96 -13.06
C ILE A 491 -31.02 4.98 -12.35
N ALA A 492 -31.00 4.92 -11.01
CA ALA A 492 -31.85 4.03 -10.24
C ALA A 492 -33.34 4.36 -10.44
N GLU A 493 -33.71 5.64 -10.37
CA GLU A 493 -35.07 6.10 -10.63
C GLU A 493 -35.52 5.80 -12.07
N LYS A 494 -34.64 5.98 -13.06
CA LYS A 494 -34.93 5.62 -14.46
C LYS A 494 -35.18 4.12 -14.63
N ILE A 495 -34.49 3.26 -13.88
CA ILE A 495 -34.70 1.81 -13.92
C ILE A 495 -36.02 1.45 -13.21
N LEU A 496 -36.27 1.99 -12.01
CA LEU A 496 -37.51 1.77 -11.26
C LEU A 496 -38.76 2.28 -11.99
N LYS A 497 -38.65 3.35 -12.78
CA LYS A 497 -39.75 3.85 -13.63
C LYS A 497 -40.06 2.92 -14.80
N ARG A 498 -39.04 2.31 -15.40
CA ARG A 498 -39.19 1.40 -16.57
C ARG A 498 -39.64 -0.01 -16.19
N HIS A 499 -39.28 -0.46 -15.00
CA HIS A 499 -39.56 -1.81 -14.52
C HIS A 499 -40.31 -1.70 -13.19
N SER A 500 -41.62 -1.48 -13.28
CA SER A 500 -42.51 -1.23 -12.13
C SER A 500 -42.56 -2.40 -11.14
N PHE A 501 -42.24 -3.63 -11.56
CA PHE A 501 -42.21 -4.81 -10.71
C PHE A 501 -41.04 -4.85 -9.70
N PHE A 502 -40.12 -3.87 -9.74
CA PHE A 502 -39.12 -3.65 -8.68
C PHE A 502 -39.57 -2.59 -7.66
N LYS A 503 -40.72 -1.95 -7.86
CA LYS A 503 -41.33 -1.14 -6.82
C LYS A 503 -41.97 -2.10 -5.79
N PRO A 504 -41.82 -1.81 -4.48
CA PRO A 504 -42.53 -2.57 -3.46
C PRO A 504 -44.05 -2.51 -3.65
#